data_AF-A1U2D5-F1
#
_entry.id   AF-A1U2D5-F1
#
_cell.length_a   1.000
_cell.length_b   1.000
_cell.length_c   1.000
_cell.angle_alpha   90.00
_cell.angle_beta   90.00
_cell.angle_gamma   90.00
#
_symmetry.space_group_name_H-M   'P 1'
#
loop_
_entity.id
_entity.type
_entity.pdbx_description
1 polymer ?
#
loop_
_entity_poly.entity_id
_entity_poly.type
_entity_poly.pdbx_seq_one_letter_code
_entity_poly.pdbx_strand_id
1 'polypeptide(L)'
;MVNASQAAEGYSAVFFMDGSQVARQMRLSEFGAFLDGYVGLSDLAETDVRAVLVNLSTDLNVRSLVFFRIWFDEEGRADSHWNVPIEALAEQGAKGPNMGGGPIRLVCRSQCPDPEFANELWDPDMTPGNNHFQAIRKAVDANTLRFQKIEPEEENIPVLTAPTPQSNSDDGSRDRARLAQVLREQRLRIKTLQSVHRDSLADLQREHRNEMQGLRSELADLEQRHERLKLTNEQLKKRLSQRNEQYLSMQEKMAEGSAEQGREDANANAETVLLREQLERKQRELELRDDKIVALEQENHELRHRQPPEDSLLEQLRTQAVFLVAYHPGVGHITLPYEDIDTYFGNPLAYAAERCGMNEPAYREWLAHYEHPVCKHVDDEGKACGEPIMRVTQPAEFEPGQDDRCDQHKA
;
A
#
# COMPACT_ATOMS: atom_id res chain seq x y z
N MET A 1 21.99 -35.14 38.95
CA MET A 1 22.27 -33.75 38.53
C MET A 1 21.61 -33.57 37.18
N VAL A 2 20.35 -33.12 37.19
CA VAL A 2 19.58 -32.85 35.97
C VAL A 2 19.68 -31.35 35.74
N ASN A 3 20.18 -30.95 34.58
CA ASN A 3 20.44 -29.55 34.25
C ASN A 3 19.14 -28.74 34.35
N ALA A 4 19.09 -27.80 35.31
CA ALA A 4 17.98 -26.89 35.53
C ALA A 4 17.70 -25.95 34.33
N SER A 5 18.58 -25.92 33.31
CA SER A 5 18.39 -25.20 32.06
C SER A 5 17.37 -25.88 31.12
N GLN A 6 17.32 -27.22 31.08
CA GLN A 6 16.34 -27.94 30.23
C GLN A 6 14.91 -27.88 30.78
N ALA A 7 14.75 -27.66 32.09
CA ALA A 7 13.42 -27.46 32.69
C ALA A 7 12.85 -26.05 32.44
N ALA A 8 13.71 -25.06 32.12
CA ALA A 8 13.30 -23.70 31.83
C ALA A 8 12.79 -23.52 30.37
N GLU A 9 13.24 -24.36 29.44
CA GLU A 9 12.76 -24.38 28.04
C GLU A 9 11.24 -24.63 27.94
N GLY A 10 10.64 -25.25 28.96
CA GLY A 10 9.22 -25.55 29.01
C GLY A 10 8.30 -24.40 29.45
N TYR A 11 8.84 -23.28 29.95
CA TYR A 11 8.05 -22.17 30.54
C TYR A 11 8.27 -20.82 29.84
N SER A 12 8.76 -20.84 28.60
CA SER A 12 8.92 -19.65 27.76
C SER A 12 7.84 -19.56 26.69
N ALA A 13 7.27 -18.37 26.53
CA ALA A 13 6.23 -18.07 25.56
C ALA A 13 6.54 -16.80 24.79
N VAL A 14 6.07 -16.71 23.55
CA VAL A 14 6.11 -15.50 22.72
C VAL A 14 4.69 -15.01 22.53
N PHE A 15 4.46 -13.73 22.84
CA PHE A 15 3.20 -13.05 22.67
C PHE A 15 3.30 -12.01 21.56
N PHE A 16 2.42 -12.08 20.56
CA PHE A 16 2.28 -11.06 19.53
C PHE A 16 1.25 -10.04 19.97
N MET A 17 1.66 -8.78 19.95
CA MET A 17 0.87 -7.63 20.36
C MET A 17 0.34 -6.93 19.12
N ASP A 18 -0.98 -6.74 19.06
CA ASP A 18 -1.62 -5.84 18.11
C ASP A 18 -2.19 -4.65 18.88
N GLY A 19 -1.59 -3.48 18.69
CA GLY A 19 -1.80 -2.33 19.55
C GLY A 19 -1.58 -2.70 21.02
N SER A 20 -2.64 -2.66 21.83
CA SER A 20 -2.57 -2.90 23.28
C SER A 20 -3.05 -4.27 23.75
N GLN A 21 -3.49 -5.14 22.84
CA GLN A 21 -3.98 -6.47 23.17
C GLN A 21 -3.02 -7.54 22.66
N VAL A 22 -3.03 -8.69 23.34
CA VAL A 22 -2.31 -9.89 22.88
C VAL A 22 -3.17 -10.52 21.78
N ALA A 23 -2.75 -10.41 20.53
CA ALA A 23 -3.45 -10.98 19.38
C ALA A 23 -3.21 -12.49 19.30
N ARG A 24 -1.98 -12.94 19.59
CA ARG A 24 -1.60 -14.35 19.50
C ARG A 24 -0.55 -14.70 20.53
N GLN A 25 -0.53 -15.96 20.92
CA GLN A 25 0.46 -16.52 21.83
C GLN A 25 0.89 -17.90 21.35
N MET A 26 2.17 -18.20 21.52
CA MET A 26 2.76 -19.49 21.18
C MET A 26 3.90 -19.81 22.15
N ARG A 27 4.28 -21.08 22.22
CA ARG A 27 5.45 -21.51 23.00
C ARG A 27 6.73 -21.09 22.29
N LEU A 28 7.82 -20.93 23.04
CA LEU A 28 9.12 -20.61 22.44
C LEU A 28 9.58 -21.67 21.42
N SER A 29 9.32 -22.96 21.69
CA SER A 29 9.63 -24.04 20.75
C SER A 29 8.82 -23.98 19.46
N GLU A 30 7.57 -23.51 19.54
CA GLU A 30 6.70 -23.30 18.36
C GLU A 30 7.18 -22.09 17.55
N PHE A 31 7.61 -21.03 18.24
CA PHE A 31 8.20 -19.86 17.60
C PHE A 31 9.53 -20.18 16.91
N GLY A 32 10.39 -21.00 17.53
CA GLY A 32 11.64 -21.46 16.90
C GLY A 32 11.38 -22.27 15.62
N ALA A 33 10.43 -23.21 15.67
CA ALA A 33 10.02 -23.98 14.47
C ALA A 33 9.43 -23.09 13.36
N PHE A 34 8.82 -21.97 13.75
CA PHE A 34 8.30 -20.98 12.83
C PHE A 34 9.42 -20.13 12.19
N LEU A 35 10.45 -19.75 12.94
CA LEU A 35 11.65 -19.10 12.40
C LEU A 35 12.43 -20.01 11.43
N ASP A 36 12.42 -21.33 11.66
CA ASP A 36 13.05 -22.32 10.77
C ASP A 36 12.29 -22.52 9.44
N GLY A 37 11.17 -21.81 9.21
CA GLY A 37 10.47 -21.77 7.92
C GLY A 37 9.56 -22.97 7.63
N TYR A 38 9.24 -23.80 8.63
CA TYR A 38 8.40 -24.99 8.46
C TYR A 38 6.89 -24.69 8.39
N VAL A 39 6.45 -23.50 8.83
CA VAL A 39 5.03 -23.09 8.86
C VAL A 39 4.95 -21.60 8.55
N GLY A 40 4.16 -21.19 7.55
CA GLY A 40 3.87 -19.78 7.30
C GLY A 40 2.62 -19.33 8.05
N LEU A 41 2.63 -18.11 8.61
CA LEU A 41 1.45 -17.49 9.21
C LEU A 41 0.85 -16.49 8.24
N SER A 42 -0.05 -16.97 7.39
CA SER A 42 -0.73 -16.18 6.35
C SER A 42 -1.52 -14.97 6.89
N ASP A 43 -1.89 -15.01 8.18
CA ASP A 43 -2.65 -13.94 8.85
C ASP A 43 -1.80 -12.70 9.18
N LEU A 44 -0.46 -12.80 9.11
CA LEU A 44 0.48 -11.74 9.49
C LEU A 44 1.39 -11.30 8.32
N ALA A 45 1.06 -11.68 7.08
CA ALA A 45 1.84 -11.35 5.90
C ALA A 45 2.01 -9.83 5.71
N GLU A 46 3.22 -9.41 5.33
CA GLU A 46 3.62 -8.01 5.10
C GLU A 46 3.49 -7.05 6.29
N THR A 47 3.43 -7.57 7.52
CA THR A 47 3.30 -6.72 8.72
C THR A 47 4.55 -6.76 9.61
N ASP A 48 4.90 -5.58 10.14
CA ASP A 48 5.86 -5.47 11.24
C ASP A 48 5.13 -5.71 12.56
N VAL A 49 5.36 -6.88 13.15
CA VAL A 49 4.64 -7.32 14.33
C VAL A 49 5.48 -7.09 15.57
N ARG A 50 4.84 -6.50 16.57
CA ARG A 50 5.43 -6.28 17.89
C ARG A 50 5.27 -7.55 18.71
N ALA A 51 6.37 -8.23 18.98
CA ALA A 51 6.39 -9.44 19.78
C ALA A 51 7.03 -9.19 21.16
N VAL A 52 6.68 -10.06 22.11
CA VAL A 52 7.21 -10.05 23.47
C VAL A 52 7.55 -11.46 23.88
N LEU A 53 8.83 -11.71 24.19
CA LEU A 53 9.26 -12.94 24.83
C LEU A 53 8.96 -12.86 26.33
N VAL A 54 8.30 -13.88 26.86
CA VAL A 54 7.92 -14.00 28.26
C VAL A 54 8.49 -15.30 28.83
N ASN A 55 9.40 -15.19 29.79
CA ASN A 55 9.84 -16.35 30.56
C ASN A 55 9.07 -16.41 31.87
N LEU A 56 8.42 -17.55 32.11
CA LEU A 56 7.63 -17.82 33.31
C LEU A 56 8.45 -18.65 34.30
N SER A 57 8.17 -18.47 35.58
CA SER A 57 8.60 -19.37 36.66
C SER A 57 7.67 -20.58 36.75
N THR A 58 8.07 -21.61 37.50
CA THR A 58 7.24 -22.80 37.82
C THR A 58 5.89 -22.44 38.45
N ASP A 59 5.81 -21.28 39.10
CA ASP A 59 4.61 -20.73 39.74
C ASP A 59 3.74 -19.87 38.79
N LEU A 60 3.99 -19.91 37.47
CA LEU A 60 3.34 -19.07 36.44
C LEU A 60 3.58 -17.55 36.59
N ASN A 61 4.60 -17.16 37.37
CA ASN A 61 4.99 -15.76 37.51
C ASN A 61 5.95 -15.33 36.39
N VAL A 62 5.74 -14.16 35.81
CA VAL A 62 6.65 -13.59 34.80
C VAL A 62 8.00 -13.24 35.44
N ARG A 63 9.10 -13.79 34.91
CA ARG A 63 10.47 -13.57 35.38
C ARG A 63 11.24 -12.59 34.48
N SER A 64 11.06 -12.68 33.17
CA SER A 64 11.69 -11.76 32.21
C SER A 64 10.81 -11.48 31.01
N LEU A 65 10.93 -10.26 30.48
CA LEU A 65 10.25 -9.75 29.28
C LEU A 65 11.26 -9.13 28.32
N VAL A 66 11.22 -9.51 27.05
CA VAL A 66 12.01 -8.90 25.96
C VAL A 66 11.06 -8.44 24.87
N PHE A 67 11.07 -7.13 24.58
CA PHE A 67 10.19 -6.49 23.61
C PHE A 67 10.91 -6.32 22.27
N PHE A 68 10.58 -7.14 21.27
CA PHE A 68 11.22 -7.15 19.96
C PHE A 68 10.21 -6.99 18.82
N ARG A 69 10.69 -6.53 17.68
CA ARG A 69 9.93 -6.40 16.44
C ARG A 69 10.45 -7.47 15.49
N ILE A 70 9.53 -8.08 14.77
CA ILE A 70 9.87 -9.02 13.71
C ILE A 70 9.00 -8.70 12.50
N TRP A 71 9.63 -8.68 11.34
CA TRP A 71 8.95 -8.44 10.08
C TRP A 71 8.58 -9.78 9.43
N PHE A 72 7.37 -9.84 8.89
CA PHE A 72 6.87 -10.96 8.12
C PHE A 72 6.81 -10.61 6.65
N ASP A 73 7.31 -11.52 5.82
CA ASP A 73 7.26 -11.40 4.37
C ASP A 73 5.86 -11.72 3.79
N GLU A 74 5.73 -11.61 2.48
CA GLU A 74 4.51 -11.85 1.71
C GLU A 74 3.95 -13.29 1.88
N GLU A 75 4.82 -14.25 2.21
CA GLU A 75 4.44 -15.64 2.47
C GLU A 75 4.13 -15.91 3.95
N GLY A 76 4.18 -14.87 4.80
CA GLY A 76 3.98 -14.97 6.25
C GLY A 76 5.13 -15.67 6.98
N ARG A 77 6.34 -15.63 6.42
CA ARG A 77 7.57 -16.13 7.03
C ARG A 77 8.32 -14.99 7.70
N ALA A 78 8.99 -15.30 8.80
CA ALA A 78 9.87 -14.33 9.47
C ALA A 78 11.07 -13.98 8.58
N ASP A 79 11.53 -12.74 8.64
CA ASP A 79 12.76 -12.31 7.95
C ASP A 79 13.95 -13.22 8.29
N SER A 80 14.54 -13.83 7.26
CA SER A 80 15.74 -14.67 7.35
C SER A 80 16.98 -13.95 7.92
N HIS A 81 17.00 -12.61 7.90
CA HIS A 81 18.09 -11.82 8.46
C HIS A 81 17.90 -11.51 9.95
N TRP A 82 16.75 -11.87 10.54
CA TRP A 82 16.47 -11.66 11.95
C TRP A 82 17.30 -12.63 12.79
N ASN A 83 18.31 -12.10 13.49
CA ASN A 83 19.25 -12.91 14.28
C ASN A 83 19.48 -12.29 15.68
N VAL A 84 18.39 -11.93 16.36
CA VAL A 84 18.45 -11.37 17.71
C VAL A 84 18.49 -12.50 18.73
N PRO A 85 19.50 -12.56 19.62
CA PRO A 85 19.59 -13.58 20.66
C PRO A 85 18.62 -13.24 21.83
N ILE A 86 17.32 -13.42 21.62
CA ILE A 86 16.26 -13.04 22.57
C ILE A 86 16.38 -13.74 23.93
N GLU A 87 16.90 -14.98 23.97
CA GLU A 87 17.11 -15.73 25.22
C GLU A 87 18.26 -15.17 26.05
N ALA A 88 19.41 -14.88 25.41
CA ALA A 88 20.56 -14.30 26.08
C ALA A 88 20.24 -12.88 26.60
N LEU A 89 19.48 -12.10 25.81
CA LEU A 89 18.99 -10.78 26.23
C LEU A 89 18.04 -10.88 27.43
N ALA A 90 17.18 -11.90 27.49
CA ALA A 90 16.29 -12.11 28.63
C ALA A 90 17.05 -12.37 29.94
N GLU A 91 18.22 -13.02 29.87
CA GLU A 91 19.09 -13.21 31.03
C GLU A 91 19.82 -11.92 31.44
N GLN A 92 20.28 -11.12 30.49
CA GLN A 92 21.07 -9.91 30.76
C GLN A 92 20.23 -8.65 31.03
N GLY A 93 18.90 -8.75 30.90
CA GLY A 93 17.98 -7.62 31.01
C GLY A 93 18.03 -6.85 32.34
N ALA A 94 17.78 -5.54 32.24
CA ALA A 94 17.75 -4.63 33.38
C ALA A 94 16.57 -4.95 34.33
N LYS A 95 16.66 -4.54 35.59
CA LYS A 95 15.56 -4.75 36.56
C LYS A 95 14.36 -3.85 36.23
N GLY A 96 13.27 -4.47 35.79
CA GLY A 96 12.00 -3.86 35.45
C GLY A 96 10.97 -3.86 36.59
N PRO A 97 9.71 -3.47 36.28
CA PRO A 97 8.61 -3.39 37.24
C PRO A 97 8.19 -4.77 37.77
N ASN A 98 7.62 -4.83 38.97
CA ASN A 98 7.15 -6.10 39.55
C ASN A 98 5.76 -6.45 39.02
N MET A 99 5.59 -7.67 38.53
CA MET A 99 4.36 -8.19 37.92
C MET A 99 3.60 -9.23 38.75
N GLY A 100 4.05 -9.52 39.98
CA GLY A 100 3.36 -10.43 40.91
C GLY A 100 4.29 -11.38 41.67
N GLY A 101 5.45 -11.72 41.09
CA GLY A 101 6.43 -12.65 41.68
C GLY A 101 7.79 -12.04 42.05
N GLY A 102 7.99 -10.74 41.87
CA GLY A 102 9.29 -10.06 42.07
C GLY A 102 9.64 -9.11 40.92
N PRO A 103 10.75 -8.34 41.04
CA PRO A 103 11.20 -7.48 39.95
C PRO A 103 11.56 -8.33 38.72
N ILE A 104 10.86 -8.11 37.61
CA ILE A 104 11.13 -8.84 36.36
C ILE A 104 12.39 -8.29 35.70
N ARG A 105 13.05 -9.07 34.84
CA ARG A 105 14.06 -8.53 33.92
C ARG A 105 13.36 -7.97 32.69
N LEU A 106 13.67 -6.75 32.31
CA LEU A 106 13.04 -6.03 31.20
C LEU A 106 14.10 -5.60 30.20
N VAL A 107 13.88 -5.94 28.94
CA VAL A 107 14.64 -5.43 27.79
C VAL A 107 13.68 -4.73 26.84
N CYS A 108 13.91 -3.44 26.63
CA CYS A 108 13.18 -2.59 25.71
C CYS A 108 14.21 -1.73 24.96
N ARG A 109 13.81 -1.06 23.87
CA ARG A 109 14.67 -0.13 23.13
C ARG A 109 15.42 0.87 24.02
N SER A 110 14.75 1.44 25.02
CA SER A 110 15.34 2.38 25.98
C SER A 110 16.24 1.75 27.07
N GLN A 111 16.21 0.42 27.22
CA GLN A 111 16.95 -0.35 28.23
C GLN A 111 17.61 -1.59 27.59
N CYS A 112 18.33 -1.39 26.49
CA CYS A 112 19.12 -2.44 25.84
C CYS A 112 20.50 -2.57 26.50
N PRO A 113 20.96 -3.78 26.82
CA PRO A 113 22.34 -4.03 27.23
C PRO A 113 23.33 -3.78 26.08
N ASP A 114 22.95 -4.16 24.85
CA ASP A 114 23.74 -3.97 23.63
C ASP A 114 23.01 -3.03 22.65
N PRO A 115 23.66 -1.94 22.18
CA PRO A 115 23.02 -0.94 21.32
C PRO A 115 22.83 -1.39 19.87
N GLU A 116 23.51 -2.45 19.41
CA GLU A 116 23.40 -2.97 18.05
C GLU A 116 21.99 -3.52 17.75
N PHE A 117 21.36 -4.15 18.75
CA PHE A 117 20.01 -4.71 18.63
C PHE A 117 18.89 -3.72 18.98
N ALA A 118 19.21 -2.46 19.30
CA ALA A 118 18.24 -1.48 19.77
C ALA A 118 17.20 -1.08 18.71
N ASN A 119 17.53 -1.21 17.42
CA ASN A 119 16.61 -0.90 16.32
C ASN A 119 15.51 -1.96 16.15
N GLU A 120 15.79 -3.20 16.55
CA GLU A 120 14.86 -4.32 16.47
C GLU A 120 14.03 -4.47 17.75
N LEU A 121 14.28 -3.64 18.76
CA LEU A 121 13.53 -3.60 20.01
C LEU A 121 12.53 -2.45 20.00
N TRP A 122 11.45 -2.58 20.77
CA TRP A 122 10.45 -1.52 20.94
C TRP A 122 10.23 -1.18 22.42
N ASP A 123 9.66 0.00 22.69
CA ASP A 123 9.35 0.46 24.04
C ASP A 123 7.86 0.26 24.37
N PRO A 124 7.52 -0.41 25.49
CA PRO A 124 6.14 -0.64 25.87
C PRO A 124 5.48 0.62 26.44
N ASP A 125 4.23 0.86 26.05
CA ASP A 125 3.38 1.87 26.67
C ASP A 125 2.85 1.48 28.06
N MET A 126 3.02 2.41 28.99
CA MET A 126 2.58 2.35 30.40
C MET A 126 1.47 3.38 30.69
N THR A 127 0.68 3.76 29.70
CA THR A 127 -0.44 4.71 29.88
C THR A 127 -1.56 4.07 30.72
N PRO A 128 -2.13 4.78 31.70
CA PRO A 128 -3.29 4.29 32.43
C PRO A 128 -4.48 4.17 31.46
N GLY A 129 -4.90 2.94 31.16
CA GLY A 129 -5.95 2.62 30.18
C GLY A 129 -5.46 1.72 29.03
N ASN A 130 -4.16 1.76 28.70
CA ASN A 130 -3.57 0.96 27.62
C ASN A 130 -2.22 0.39 28.07
N ASN A 131 -2.25 -0.55 29.00
CA ASN A 131 -1.05 -1.08 29.64
C ASN A 131 -0.71 -2.47 29.10
N HIS A 132 0.34 -2.58 28.27
CA HIS A 132 0.77 -3.87 27.72
C HIS A 132 1.15 -4.87 28.82
N PHE A 133 1.66 -4.39 29.96
CA PHE A 133 1.97 -5.26 31.09
C PHE A 133 0.71 -5.90 31.66
N GLN A 134 -0.40 -5.16 31.78
CA GLN A 134 -1.67 -5.73 32.22
C GLN A 134 -2.24 -6.73 31.21
N ALA A 135 -2.09 -6.46 29.91
CA ALA A 135 -2.49 -7.39 28.86
C ALA A 135 -1.71 -8.71 28.94
N ILE A 136 -0.39 -8.63 29.11
CA ILE A 136 0.49 -9.80 29.29
C ILE A 136 0.10 -10.57 30.56
N ARG A 137 -0.13 -9.88 31.68
CA ARG A 137 -0.56 -10.53 32.92
C ARG A 137 -1.88 -11.27 32.75
N LYS A 138 -2.87 -10.63 32.12
CA LYS A 138 -4.17 -11.24 31.84
C LYS A 138 -4.03 -12.47 30.92
N ALA A 139 -3.12 -12.43 29.95
CA ALA A 139 -2.84 -13.57 29.07
C ALA A 139 -2.16 -14.73 29.81
N VAL A 140 -1.21 -14.43 30.71
CA VAL A 140 -0.56 -15.43 31.57
C VAL A 140 -1.57 -16.06 32.55
N ASP A 141 -2.42 -15.24 33.19
CA ASP A 141 -3.49 -15.70 34.09
C ASP A 141 -4.54 -16.54 33.34
N ALA A 142 -4.83 -16.22 32.08
CA ALA A 142 -5.72 -17.01 31.23
C ALA A 142 -5.14 -18.38 30.84
N ASN A 143 -3.83 -18.59 31.03
CA ASN A 143 -3.08 -19.84 30.82
C ASN A 143 -3.55 -20.68 29.62
N THR A 144 -3.68 -20.03 28.48
CA THR A 144 -4.20 -20.63 27.24
C THR A 144 -3.20 -21.62 26.63
N LEU A 145 -1.92 -21.47 26.97
CA LEU A 145 -0.83 -22.38 26.60
C LEU A 145 -0.78 -23.64 27.51
N ARG A 146 -1.68 -23.77 28.50
CA ARG A 146 -1.78 -24.88 29.46
C ARG A 146 -0.44 -25.26 30.07
N PHE A 147 0.33 -24.28 30.53
CA PHE A 147 1.52 -24.54 31.32
C PHE A 147 1.12 -25.28 32.59
N GLN A 148 1.81 -26.39 32.89
CA GLN A 148 1.58 -27.18 34.08
C GLN A 148 2.06 -26.39 35.30
N LYS A 149 1.11 -25.97 36.14
CA LYS A 149 1.41 -25.37 37.43
C LYS A 149 1.93 -26.49 38.34
N ILE A 150 3.23 -26.51 38.57
CA ILE A 150 3.82 -27.37 39.60
C ILE A 150 3.65 -26.60 40.90
N GLU A 151 2.68 -27.00 41.71
CA GLU A 151 2.61 -26.50 43.09
C GLU A 151 3.82 -27.08 43.82
N PRO A 152 4.69 -26.24 44.43
CA PRO A 152 5.82 -26.77 45.17
C PRO A 152 5.28 -27.62 46.33
N GLU A 153 5.57 -28.93 46.31
CA GLU A 153 5.44 -29.75 47.51
C GLU A 153 6.32 -29.12 48.59
N GLU A 154 5.70 -28.76 49.71
CA GLU A 154 6.41 -28.34 50.91
C GLU A 154 7.31 -29.50 51.37
N GLU A 155 8.57 -29.48 50.94
CA GLU A 155 9.62 -30.25 51.59
C GLU A 155 9.72 -29.75 53.04
N ASN A 156 9.02 -30.45 53.92
CA ASN A 156 9.08 -30.32 55.36
C ASN A 156 10.51 -30.65 55.83
N ILE A 157 11.39 -29.66 55.81
CA ILE A 157 12.63 -29.69 56.57
C ILE A 157 12.25 -29.34 58.02
N PRO A 158 12.38 -30.25 59.00
CA PRO A 158 12.03 -29.96 60.38
C PRO A 158 13.09 -29.03 60.98
N VAL A 159 12.75 -27.76 61.18
CA VAL A 159 13.61 -26.81 61.89
C VAL A 159 13.16 -26.73 63.35
N LEU A 160 14.09 -27.11 64.24
CA LEU A 160 13.95 -26.98 65.69
C LEU A 160 13.76 -25.52 66.10
N THR A 161 12.73 -25.30 66.90
CA THR A 161 12.28 -24.04 67.47
C THR A 161 13.34 -23.39 68.37
N ALA A 162 13.60 -22.10 68.16
CA ALA A 162 14.06 -21.19 69.21
C ALA A 162 13.33 -19.85 69.08
N PRO A 163 12.87 -19.24 70.19
CA PRO A 163 11.91 -18.15 70.15
C PRO A 163 12.57 -16.79 69.85
N THR A 164 11.79 -15.96 69.17
CA THR A 164 12.03 -14.55 68.80
C THR A 164 12.45 -13.65 69.96
N PRO A 165 13.04 -12.48 69.62
CA PRO A 165 12.28 -11.28 69.93
C PRO A 165 12.05 -10.40 68.71
N GLN A 166 10.90 -9.74 68.76
CA GLN A 166 10.31 -8.85 67.79
C GLN A 166 11.25 -7.70 67.40
N SER A 167 11.40 -7.46 66.10
CA SER A 167 11.80 -6.17 65.55
C SER A 167 10.71 -5.68 64.59
N ASN A 168 9.83 -4.82 65.10
CA ASN A 168 8.91 -4.00 64.32
C ASN A 168 9.70 -2.94 63.52
N SER A 169 10.41 -3.35 62.47
CA SER A 169 11.15 -2.45 61.58
C SER A 169 11.04 -2.79 60.08
N ASP A 170 10.32 -3.84 59.69
CA ASP A 170 10.24 -4.29 58.29
C ASP A 170 9.16 -3.59 57.45
N ASP A 171 8.17 -2.94 58.09
CA ASP A 171 7.05 -2.27 57.39
C ASP A 171 7.52 -0.98 56.67
N GLY A 172 8.38 -0.20 57.33
CA GLY A 172 8.98 1.00 56.72
C GLY A 172 9.97 0.70 55.59
N SER A 173 10.56 -0.50 55.55
CA SER A 173 11.44 -0.95 54.46
C SER A 173 10.64 -1.29 53.20
N ARG A 174 9.51 -1.99 53.37
CA ARG A 174 8.58 -2.34 52.29
C ARG A 174 7.90 -1.10 51.69
N ASP A 175 7.50 -0.15 52.53
CA ASP A 175 6.91 1.11 52.05
C ASP A 175 7.92 2.00 51.34
N ARG A 176 9.17 2.07 51.81
CA ARG A 176 10.25 2.74 51.06
C ARG A 176 10.55 2.07 49.72
N ALA A 177 10.52 0.73 49.66
CA ALA A 177 10.73 -0.01 48.42
C ALA A 177 9.60 0.23 47.41
N ARG A 178 8.34 0.27 47.87
CA ARG A 178 7.15 0.61 47.06
C ARG A 178 7.21 2.05 46.56
N LEU A 179 7.52 3.02 47.43
CA LEU A 179 7.68 4.43 47.04
C LEU A 179 8.84 4.59 46.04
N ALA A 180 9.97 3.89 46.23
CA ALA A 180 11.08 3.90 45.28
C ALA A 180 10.72 3.24 43.94
N GLN A 181 9.82 2.25 43.92
CA GLN A 181 9.31 1.66 42.68
C GLN A 181 8.42 2.65 41.93
N VAL A 182 7.44 3.26 42.60
CA VAL A 182 6.55 4.29 42.00
C VAL A 182 7.37 5.47 41.48
N LEU A 183 8.38 5.93 42.23
CA LEU A 183 9.25 7.02 41.80
C LEU A 183 10.07 6.65 40.56
N ARG A 184 10.48 5.38 40.41
CA ARG A 184 11.20 4.89 39.22
C ARG A 184 10.28 4.76 38.02
N GLU A 185 9.07 4.23 38.21
CA GLU A 185 8.03 4.15 37.18
C GLU A 185 7.67 5.56 36.67
N GLN A 186 7.47 6.52 37.57
CA GLN A 186 7.23 7.91 37.21
C GLN A 186 8.43 8.54 36.50
N ARG A 187 9.67 8.25 36.91
CA ARG A 187 10.88 8.74 36.21
C ARG A 187 11.01 8.16 34.80
N LEU A 188 10.72 6.89 34.62
CA LEU A 188 10.70 6.26 33.30
C LEU A 188 9.62 6.90 32.43
N ARG A 189 8.42 7.12 32.98
CA ARG A 189 7.32 7.79 32.27
C ARG A 189 7.65 9.21 31.86
N ILE A 190 8.29 9.99 32.75
CA ILE A 190 8.72 11.36 32.43
C ILE A 190 9.78 11.33 31.32
N LYS A 191 10.74 10.40 31.37
CA LYS A 191 11.76 10.28 30.34
C LYS A 191 11.19 9.88 28.98
N THR A 192 10.25 8.92 28.93
CA THR A 192 9.62 8.52 27.66
C THR A 192 8.76 9.65 27.11
N LEU A 193 7.98 10.34 27.94
CA LEU A 193 7.24 11.52 27.52
C LEU A 193 8.16 12.65 27.03
N GLN A 194 9.30 12.87 27.68
CA GLN A 194 10.29 13.85 27.24
C GLN A 194 10.95 13.46 25.91
N SER A 195 11.22 12.16 25.68
CA SER A 195 11.74 11.66 24.40
C SER A 195 10.73 11.90 23.29
N VAL A 196 9.48 11.44 23.47
CA VAL A 196 8.40 11.62 22.50
C VAL A 196 8.17 13.10 22.20
N HIS A 197 8.24 13.96 23.22
CA HIS A 197 8.10 15.40 22.99
C HIS A 197 9.26 15.97 22.19
N ARG A 198 10.51 15.57 22.46
CA ARG A 198 11.67 15.99 21.65
C ARG A 198 11.56 15.52 20.21
N ASP A 199 11.14 14.28 19.99
CA ASP A 199 10.96 13.71 18.66
C ASP A 199 9.86 14.49 17.91
N SER A 200 8.71 14.73 18.55
CA SER A 200 7.62 15.54 17.97
C SER A 200 8.03 16.98 17.62
N LEU A 201 8.90 17.60 18.42
CA LEU A 201 9.42 18.94 18.13
C LEU A 201 10.41 18.91 16.98
N ALA A 202 11.22 17.86 16.87
CA ALA A 202 12.16 17.68 15.76
C ALA A 202 11.42 17.46 14.44
N ASP A 203 10.35 16.66 14.46
CA ASP A 203 9.49 16.42 13.30
C ASP A 203 8.80 17.71 12.85
N LEU A 204 8.17 18.43 13.78
CA LEU A 204 7.51 19.71 13.47
C LEU A 204 8.50 20.76 12.93
N GLN A 205 9.72 20.80 13.46
CA GLN A 205 10.78 21.68 12.93
C GLN A 205 11.23 21.27 11.53
N ARG A 206 11.25 19.96 11.22
CA ARG A 206 11.61 19.46 9.89
C ARG A 206 10.52 19.79 8.88
N GLU A 207 9.25 19.57 9.23
CA GLU A 207 8.10 19.96 8.41
C GLU A 207 8.12 21.46 8.11
N HIS A 208 8.28 22.29 9.14
CA HIS A 208 8.36 23.74 8.96
C HIS A 208 9.54 24.16 8.07
N ARG A 209 10.70 23.50 8.19
CA ARG A 209 11.85 23.77 7.29
C ARG A 209 11.53 23.41 5.84
N ASN A 210 10.86 22.28 5.61
CA ASN A 210 10.48 21.84 4.28
C ASN A 210 9.43 22.80 3.67
N GLU A 211 8.42 23.19 4.43
CA GLU A 211 7.41 24.18 4.01
C GLU A 211 8.06 25.53 3.67
N MET A 212 8.96 26.02 4.53
CA MET A 212 9.67 27.27 4.30
C MET A 212 10.59 27.21 3.07
N GLN A 213 11.18 26.04 2.79
CA GLN A 213 11.97 25.84 1.58
C GLN A 213 11.06 25.79 0.33
N GLY A 214 9.91 25.12 0.41
CA GLY A 214 8.91 25.08 -0.65
C GLY A 214 8.43 26.48 -1.03
N LEU A 215 7.97 27.26 -0.04
CA LEU A 215 7.51 28.64 -0.25
C LEU A 215 8.60 29.55 -0.83
N ARG A 216 9.87 29.37 -0.42
CA ARG A 216 11.00 30.11 -1.00
C ARG A 216 11.25 29.75 -2.46
N SER A 217 11.11 28.47 -2.82
CA SER A 217 11.24 28.03 -4.21
C SER A 217 10.11 28.59 -5.08
N GLU A 218 8.87 28.57 -4.59
CA GLU A 218 7.72 29.13 -5.29
C GLU A 218 7.86 30.64 -5.52
N LEU A 219 8.35 31.38 -4.52
CA LEU A 219 8.63 32.81 -4.66
C LEU A 219 9.69 33.07 -5.74
N ALA A 220 10.79 32.31 -5.75
CA ALA A 220 11.84 32.45 -6.75
C ALA A 220 11.32 32.16 -8.18
N ASP A 221 10.48 31.13 -8.32
CA ASP A 221 9.85 30.79 -9.60
C ASP A 221 8.88 31.88 -10.07
N LEU A 222 8.07 32.44 -9.17
CA LEU A 222 7.17 33.55 -9.48
C LEU A 222 7.93 34.81 -9.88
N GLU A 223 9.00 35.15 -9.17
CA GLU A 223 9.88 36.28 -9.53
C GLU A 223 10.50 36.08 -10.92
N GLN A 224 11.00 34.88 -11.22
CA GLN A 224 11.57 34.58 -12.54
C GLN A 224 10.51 34.70 -13.65
N ARG A 225 9.29 34.20 -13.43
CA ARG A 225 8.17 34.33 -14.37
C ARG A 225 7.80 35.80 -14.58
N HIS A 226 7.76 36.59 -13.51
CA HIS A 226 7.46 38.01 -13.59
C HIS A 226 8.51 38.77 -14.42
N GLU A 227 9.80 38.52 -14.20
CA GLU A 227 10.86 39.15 -15.00
C GLU A 227 10.82 38.72 -16.47
N ARG A 228 10.54 37.44 -16.77
CA ARG A 228 10.34 36.98 -18.15
C ARG A 228 9.15 37.69 -18.82
N LEU A 229 8.02 37.79 -18.12
CA LEU A 229 6.84 38.50 -18.62
C LEU A 229 7.11 39.99 -18.84
N LYS A 230 7.87 40.62 -17.95
CA LYS A 230 8.26 42.01 -18.10
C LYS A 230 9.14 42.23 -19.33
N LEU A 231 10.17 41.40 -19.52
CA LEU A 231 11.04 41.46 -20.70
C LEU A 231 10.27 41.24 -22.00
N THR A 232 9.37 40.24 -22.05
CA THR A 232 8.54 40.00 -23.24
C THR A 232 7.59 41.17 -23.51
N ASN A 233 7.00 41.77 -22.48
CA ASN A 233 6.15 42.95 -22.63
C ASN A 233 6.93 44.16 -23.18
N GLU A 234 8.15 44.39 -22.71
CA GLU A 234 9.04 45.42 -23.23
C GLU A 234 9.44 45.16 -24.69
N GLN A 235 9.74 43.91 -25.05
CA GLN A 235 10.05 43.54 -26.42
C GLN A 235 8.84 43.74 -27.35
N LEU A 236 7.64 43.37 -26.91
CA LEU A 236 6.40 43.60 -27.67
C LEU A 236 6.12 45.10 -27.85
N LYS A 237 6.32 45.91 -26.82
CA LYS A 237 6.20 47.37 -26.92
C LYS A 237 7.18 47.96 -27.96
N LYS A 238 8.44 47.50 -27.97
CA LYS A 238 9.43 47.91 -28.98
C LYS A 238 9.04 47.47 -30.39
N ARG A 239 8.54 46.23 -30.56
CA ARG A 239 8.06 45.77 -31.87
C ARG A 239 6.86 46.57 -32.35
N LEU A 240 5.93 46.92 -31.46
CA LEU A 240 4.79 47.77 -31.78
C LEU A 240 5.22 49.19 -32.17
N SER A 241 6.19 49.79 -31.46
CA SER A 241 6.69 51.12 -31.81
C SER A 241 7.40 51.11 -33.17
N GLN A 242 8.26 50.12 -33.43
CA GLN A 242 8.91 49.94 -34.73
C GLN A 242 7.89 49.75 -35.86
N ARG A 243 6.85 48.93 -35.63
CA ARG A 243 5.78 48.75 -36.61
C ARG A 243 5.03 50.06 -36.86
N ASN A 244 4.72 50.84 -35.82
CA ASN A 244 4.05 52.13 -35.95
C ASN A 244 4.89 53.13 -36.76
N GLU A 245 6.20 53.22 -36.50
CA GLU A 245 7.12 54.06 -37.27
C GLU A 245 7.19 53.63 -38.74
N GLN A 246 7.20 52.31 -39.00
CA GLN A 246 7.14 51.77 -40.36
C GLN A 246 5.82 52.14 -41.06
N TYR A 247 4.67 52.02 -40.38
CA TYR A 247 3.38 52.44 -40.93
C TYR A 247 3.33 53.94 -41.25
N LEU A 248 3.83 54.79 -40.34
CA LEU A 248 3.90 56.23 -40.56
C LEU A 248 4.79 56.59 -41.75
N SER A 249 5.99 56.00 -41.83
CA SER A 249 6.91 56.25 -42.96
C SER A 249 6.38 55.73 -44.30
N MET A 250 5.61 54.63 -44.29
CA MET A 250 4.93 54.12 -45.49
C MET A 250 3.79 55.06 -45.92
N GLN A 251 3.02 55.57 -44.95
CA GLN A 251 1.94 56.52 -45.21
C GLN A 251 2.46 57.85 -45.80
N GLU A 252 3.59 58.35 -45.30
CA GLU A 252 4.24 59.56 -45.80
C GLU A 252 4.72 59.38 -47.25
N LYS A 253 5.37 58.25 -47.57
CA LYS A 253 5.80 57.91 -48.94
C LYS A 253 4.64 57.71 -49.91
N MET A 254 3.53 57.13 -49.44
CA MET A 254 2.32 57.01 -50.26
C MET A 254 1.63 58.36 -50.50
N ALA A 255 1.75 59.32 -49.58
CA ALA A 255 1.26 60.68 -49.79
C ALA A 255 2.10 61.46 -50.82
N GLU A 256 3.39 61.15 -50.97
CA GLU A 256 4.29 61.78 -51.94
C GLU A 256 4.18 61.21 -53.38
N GLY A 257 3.66 60.00 -53.56
CA GLY A 257 3.61 59.28 -54.84
C GLY A 257 2.24 59.23 -55.54
N SER A 258 1.91 60.27 -56.33
CA SER A 258 0.91 60.27 -57.44
C SER A 258 -0.58 60.00 -57.14
N ALA A 259 -1.46 60.94 -57.50
CA ALA A 259 -2.89 60.91 -57.17
C ALA A 259 -3.79 60.04 -58.08
N GLU A 260 -3.28 59.44 -59.16
CA GLU A 260 -4.08 58.61 -60.09
C GLU A 260 -3.52 57.20 -60.33
N GLN A 261 -2.21 57.01 -60.52
CA GLN A 261 -1.58 55.67 -60.47
C GLN A 261 -1.48 55.13 -59.04
N GLY A 262 -1.25 56.01 -58.06
CA GLY A 262 -1.32 55.66 -56.64
C GLY A 262 -2.71 55.24 -56.18
N ARG A 263 -3.79 55.44 -56.95
CA ARG A 263 -5.13 54.98 -56.56
C ARG A 263 -5.38 53.52 -56.90
N GLU A 264 -4.94 53.08 -58.09
CA GLU A 264 -4.97 51.66 -58.47
C GLU A 264 -3.90 50.87 -57.71
N ASP A 265 -2.69 51.42 -57.55
CA ASP A 265 -1.64 50.81 -56.71
C ASP A 265 -2.02 50.83 -55.23
N ALA A 266 -2.69 51.87 -54.70
CA ALA A 266 -3.18 51.85 -53.32
C ALA A 266 -4.33 50.87 -53.14
N ASN A 267 -5.21 50.69 -54.13
CA ASN A 267 -6.25 49.67 -54.06
C ASN A 267 -5.65 48.26 -54.12
N ALA A 268 -4.71 48.00 -55.03
CA ALA A 268 -4.00 46.72 -55.10
C ALA A 268 -3.13 46.46 -53.85
N ASN A 269 -2.50 47.49 -53.30
CA ASN A 269 -1.77 47.40 -52.03
C ASN A 269 -2.71 47.19 -50.84
N ALA A 270 -3.88 47.83 -50.82
CA ALA A 270 -4.88 47.61 -49.78
C ALA A 270 -5.45 46.19 -49.85
N GLU A 271 -5.75 45.68 -51.06
CA GLU A 271 -6.20 44.29 -51.25
C GLU A 271 -5.12 43.28 -50.85
N THR A 272 -3.86 43.50 -51.23
CA THR A 272 -2.76 42.60 -50.84
C THR A 272 -2.46 42.66 -49.33
N VAL A 273 -2.61 43.81 -48.68
CA VAL A 273 -2.50 43.94 -47.22
C VAL A 273 -3.65 43.23 -46.52
N LEU A 274 -4.89 43.37 -47.00
CA LEU A 274 -6.05 42.65 -46.45
C LEU A 274 -5.91 41.14 -46.63
N LEU A 275 -5.44 40.69 -47.80
CA LEU A 275 -5.19 39.28 -48.08
C LEU A 275 -4.04 38.74 -47.21
N ARG A 276 -2.98 39.52 -46.98
CA ARG A 276 -1.92 39.17 -46.03
C ARG A 276 -2.43 39.06 -44.61
N GLU A 277 -3.26 40.01 -44.15
CA GLU A 277 -3.84 39.96 -42.82
C GLU A 277 -4.77 38.74 -42.65
N GLN A 278 -5.55 38.40 -43.67
CA GLN A 278 -6.36 37.18 -43.70
C GLN A 278 -5.49 35.93 -43.67
N LEU A 279 -4.38 35.90 -44.43
CA LEU A 279 -3.42 34.81 -44.42
C LEU A 279 -2.75 34.67 -43.05
N GLU A 280 -2.29 35.76 -42.44
CA GLU A 280 -1.70 35.76 -41.09
C GLU A 280 -2.70 35.31 -40.03
N ARG A 281 -3.98 35.69 -40.17
CA ARG A 281 -5.05 35.20 -39.28
C ARG A 281 -5.26 33.70 -39.46
N LYS A 282 -5.23 33.21 -40.69
CA LYS A 282 -5.39 31.78 -40.99
C LYS A 282 -4.18 30.95 -40.56
N GLN A 283 -2.97 31.48 -40.73
CA GLN A 283 -1.74 30.86 -40.23
C GLN A 283 -1.77 30.76 -38.71
N ARG A 284 -2.15 31.82 -37.99
CA ARG A 284 -2.33 31.75 -36.52
C ARG A 284 -3.42 30.75 -36.11
N GLU A 285 -4.51 30.65 -36.86
CA GLU A 285 -5.55 29.65 -36.59
C GLU A 285 -5.03 28.22 -36.80
N LEU A 286 -4.20 28.00 -37.82
CA LEU A 286 -3.55 26.72 -38.08
C LEU A 286 -2.53 26.38 -36.99
N GLU A 287 -1.64 27.31 -36.63
CA GLU A 287 -0.68 27.13 -35.54
C GLU A 287 -1.37 26.74 -34.22
N LEU A 288 -2.45 27.44 -33.84
CA LEU A 288 -3.22 27.09 -32.65
C LEU A 288 -3.90 25.71 -32.74
N ARG A 289 -4.29 25.28 -33.95
CA ARG A 289 -4.84 23.93 -34.16
C ARG A 289 -3.75 22.87 -34.08
N ASP A 290 -2.58 23.13 -34.65
CA ASP A 290 -1.44 22.22 -34.61
C ASP A 290 -0.95 22.06 -33.15
N ASP A 291 -0.82 23.16 -32.41
CA ASP A 291 -0.51 23.13 -30.97
C ASP A 291 -1.53 22.30 -30.19
N LYS A 292 -2.82 22.44 -30.52
CA LYS A 292 -3.89 21.65 -29.89
C LYS A 292 -3.81 20.17 -30.27
N ILE A 293 -3.49 19.84 -31.52
CA ILE A 293 -3.31 18.46 -31.98
C ILE A 293 -2.15 17.83 -31.23
N VAL A 294 -1.00 18.51 -31.16
CA VAL A 294 0.17 18.03 -30.41
C VAL A 294 -0.16 17.80 -28.93
N ALA A 295 -0.89 18.73 -28.30
CA ALA A 295 -1.32 18.56 -26.91
C ALA A 295 -2.25 17.35 -26.73
N LEU A 296 -3.21 17.14 -27.63
CA LEU A 296 -4.11 15.99 -27.60
C LEU A 296 -3.38 14.67 -27.88
N GLU A 297 -2.39 14.66 -28.77
CA GLU A 297 -1.55 13.50 -29.04
C GLU A 297 -0.69 13.14 -27.83
N GLN A 298 -0.13 14.14 -27.15
CA GLN A 298 0.58 13.95 -25.88
C GLN A 298 -0.34 13.38 -24.80
N GLU A 299 -1.54 13.95 -24.61
CA GLU A 299 -2.52 13.43 -23.65
C GLU A 299 -2.94 11.99 -24.00
N ASN A 300 -3.16 11.68 -25.28
CA ASN A 300 -3.48 10.31 -25.70
C ASN A 300 -2.32 9.35 -25.40
N HIS A 301 -1.08 9.78 -25.65
CA HIS A 301 0.10 9.00 -25.35
C HIS A 301 0.23 8.75 -23.84
N GLU A 302 0.08 9.79 -23.03
CA GLU A 302 0.08 9.69 -21.56
C GLU A 302 -1.02 8.77 -21.05
N LEU A 303 -2.25 8.86 -21.58
CA LEU A 303 -3.36 7.99 -21.19
C LEU A 303 -3.13 6.53 -21.59
N ARG A 304 -2.59 6.27 -22.78
CA ARG A 304 -2.29 4.90 -23.26
C ARG A 304 -1.14 4.24 -22.51
N HIS A 305 -0.16 5.04 -22.07
CA HIS A 305 0.99 4.55 -21.31
C HIS A 305 0.88 4.81 -19.81
N ARG A 306 -0.30 5.24 -19.36
CA ARG A 306 -0.56 5.45 -17.94
C ARG A 306 -0.42 4.09 -17.25
N GLN A 307 0.60 3.97 -16.42
CA GLN A 307 0.73 2.80 -15.57
C GLN A 307 -0.50 2.74 -14.66
N PRO A 308 -1.05 1.53 -14.44
CA PRO A 308 -2.10 1.37 -13.45
C PRO A 308 -1.60 1.94 -12.12
N PRO A 309 -2.50 2.50 -11.28
CA PRO A 309 -2.09 3.04 -10.00
C PRO A 309 -1.32 1.99 -9.19
N GLU A 310 -0.22 2.43 -8.56
CA GLU A 310 0.54 1.65 -7.59
C GLU A 310 -0.46 1.13 -6.53
N ASP A 311 -0.35 -0.16 -6.18
CA ASP A 311 -1.27 -0.95 -5.33
C ASP A 311 -2.53 -1.53 -6.00
N SER A 312 -2.66 -1.46 -7.34
CA SER A 312 -3.76 -2.17 -8.02
C SER A 312 -3.49 -3.68 -8.12
N LEU A 313 -4.55 -4.49 -7.96
CA LEU A 313 -4.50 -5.94 -8.19
C LEU A 313 -3.90 -6.31 -9.57
N LEU A 314 -4.08 -5.46 -10.58
CA LEU A 314 -3.50 -5.63 -11.93
C LEU A 314 -1.97 -5.57 -11.91
N GLU A 315 -1.39 -4.67 -11.13
CA GLU A 315 0.07 -4.58 -10.99
C GLU A 315 0.65 -5.78 -10.24
N GLN A 316 -0.03 -6.26 -9.22
CA GLN A 316 0.34 -7.50 -8.52
C GLN A 316 0.28 -8.71 -9.48
N LEU A 317 -0.77 -8.81 -10.30
CA LEU A 317 -0.91 -9.85 -11.33
C LEU A 317 0.24 -9.82 -12.36
N ARG A 318 0.65 -8.63 -12.79
CA ARG A 318 1.81 -8.45 -13.70
C ARG A 318 3.12 -8.89 -13.05
N THR A 319 3.30 -8.58 -11.77
CA THR A 319 4.55 -8.84 -11.04
C THR A 319 4.72 -10.31 -10.65
N GLN A 320 3.63 -10.95 -10.22
CA GLN A 320 3.64 -12.34 -9.72
C GLN A 320 3.54 -13.41 -10.83
N ALA A 321 3.67 -13.04 -12.12
CA ALA A 321 3.54 -13.95 -13.26
C ALA A 321 2.26 -14.83 -13.22
N VAL A 322 1.15 -14.24 -12.79
CA VAL A 322 -0.14 -14.93 -12.68
C VAL A 322 -0.84 -14.92 -14.05
N PHE A 323 -1.28 -16.10 -14.50
CA PHE A 323 -2.04 -16.24 -15.74
C PHE A 323 -3.54 -16.28 -15.46
N LEU A 324 -4.31 -15.35 -16.00
CA LEU A 324 -5.77 -15.46 -16.02
C LEU A 324 -6.19 -16.40 -17.15
N VAL A 325 -7.04 -17.36 -16.82
CA VAL A 325 -7.60 -18.31 -17.78
C VAL A 325 -9.11 -18.12 -17.84
N ALA A 326 -9.61 -17.76 -19.01
CA ALA A 326 -11.03 -17.69 -19.31
C ALA A 326 -11.47 -18.91 -20.11
N TYR A 327 -12.74 -19.33 -19.97
CA TYR A 327 -13.33 -20.39 -20.78
C TYR A 327 -14.42 -19.82 -21.68
N HIS A 328 -14.32 -20.09 -22.97
CA HIS A 328 -15.33 -19.72 -23.97
C HIS A 328 -15.72 -20.92 -24.83
N PRO A 329 -17.02 -21.17 -25.07
CA PRO A 329 -17.47 -22.20 -26.01
C PRO A 329 -16.82 -22.00 -27.39
N GLY A 330 -16.34 -23.08 -28.03
CA GLY A 330 -15.73 -23.01 -29.35
C GLY A 330 -14.25 -22.62 -29.37
N VAL A 331 -13.76 -21.83 -28.39
CA VAL A 331 -12.32 -21.52 -28.23
C VAL A 331 -11.64 -22.42 -27.18
N GLY A 332 -12.36 -22.79 -26.12
CA GLY A 332 -11.83 -23.54 -24.98
C GLY A 332 -11.17 -22.62 -23.95
N HIS A 333 -10.01 -23.05 -23.42
CA HIS A 333 -9.25 -22.29 -22.43
C HIS A 333 -8.41 -21.21 -23.11
N ILE A 334 -8.63 -19.96 -22.71
CA ILE A 334 -7.88 -18.80 -23.20
C ILE A 334 -7.04 -18.27 -22.04
N THR A 335 -5.72 -18.41 -22.13
CA THR A 335 -4.78 -17.67 -21.30
C THR A 335 -4.74 -16.22 -21.77
N LEU A 336 -5.18 -15.29 -20.92
CA LEU A 336 -5.23 -13.86 -21.20
C LEU A 336 -3.88 -13.22 -20.86
N PRO A 337 -3.15 -12.68 -21.85
CA PRO A 337 -2.00 -11.80 -21.60
C PRO A 337 -2.44 -10.54 -20.86
N TYR A 338 -1.54 -9.96 -20.07
CA TYR A 338 -1.82 -8.73 -19.32
C TYR A 338 -2.36 -7.58 -20.20
N GLU A 339 -1.79 -7.40 -21.38
CA GLU A 339 -2.18 -6.35 -22.34
C GLU A 339 -3.61 -6.52 -22.88
N ASP A 340 -4.11 -7.75 -22.90
CA ASP A 340 -5.43 -8.08 -23.45
C ASP A 340 -6.53 -8.06 -22.38
N ILE A 341 -6.19 -7.91 -21.10
CA ILE A 341 -7.13 -7.97 -19.98
C ILE A 341 -8.23 -6.90 -20.15
N ASP A 342 -7.85 -5.65 -20.39
CA ASP A 342 -8.81 -4.54 -20.52
C ASP A 342 -9.72 -4.74 -21.74
N THR A 343 -9.14 -5.16 -22.86
CA THR A 343 -9.88 -5.46 -24.09
C THR A 343 -10.89 -6.58 -23.88
N TYR A 344 -10.46 -7.64 -23.19
CA TYR A 344 -11.29 -8.79 -22.86
C TYR A 344 -12.44 -8.40 -21.91
N PHE A 345 -12.17 -7.67 -20.83
CA PHE A 345 -13.22 -7.24 -19.89
C PHE A 345 -14.20 -6.24 -20.50
N GLY A 346 -13.76 -5.46 -21.49
CA GLY A 346 -14.65 -4.56 -22.25
C GLY A 346 -15.69 -5.31 -23.08
N ASN A 347 -15.28 -6.39 -23.78
CA ASN A 347 -16.21 -7.25 -24.52
C ASN A 347 -15.68 -8.69 -24.67
N PRO A 348 -16.03 -9.60 -23.74
CA PRO A 348 -15.54 -10.99 -23.76
C PRO A 348 -15.97 -11.78 -25.00
N LEU A 349 -17.17 -11.49 -25.53
CA LEU A 349 -17.74 -12.20 -26.67
C LEU A 349 -17.03 -11.82 -27.97
N ALA A 350 -16.72 -10.53 -28.16
CA ALA A 350 -15.95 -10.09 -29.33
C ALA A 350 -14.54 -10.68 -29.31
N TYR A 351 -13.91 -10.71 -28.13
CA TYR A 351 -12.59 -11.31 -27.96
C TYR A 351 -12.60 -12.82 -28.30
N ALA A 352 -13.61 -13.55 -27.84
CA ALA A 352 -13.77 -14.97 -28.19
C ALA A 352 -14.06 -15.17 -29.69
N ALA A 353 -14.93 -14.34 -30.27
CA ALA A 353 -15.27 -14.39 -31.69
C ALA A 353 -14.05 -14.20 -32.61
N GLU A 354 -13.20 -13.22 -32.30
CA GLU A 354 -11.97 -12.96 -33.04
C GLU A 354 -11.02 -14.17 -32.98
N ARG A 355 -10.89 -14.82 -31.82
CA ARG A 355 -10.10 -16.06 -31.66
C ARG A 355 -10.70 -17.25 -32.41
N CYS A 356 -12.01 -17.28 -32.61
CA CYS A 356 -12.69 -18.24 -33.51
C CYS A 356 -12.58 -17.87 -34.99
N GLY A 357 -12.02 -16.71 -35.35
CA GLY A 357 -11.93 -16.24 -36.75
C GLY A 357 -13.27 -15.77 -37.32
N MET A 358 -14.21 -15.34 -36.47
CA MET A 358 -15.54 -14.86 -36.87
C MET A 358 -15.86 -13.51 -36.24
N ASN A 359 -16.93 -12.86 -36.74
CA ASN A 359 -17.39 -11.61 -36.17
C ASN A 359 -18.25 -11.84 -34.91
N GLU A 360 -18.34 -10.83 -34.05
CA GLU A 360 -19.14 -10.89 -32.81
C GLU A 360 -20.61 -11.29 -33.04
N PRO A 361 -21.34 -10.74 -34.05
CA PRO A 361 -22.73 -11.13 -34.29
C PRO A 361 -22.91 -12.60 -34.66
N ALA A 362 -22.07 -13.16 -35.55
CA ALA A 362 -22.16 -14.56 -35.95
C ALA A 362 -21.81 -15.50 -34.79
N TYR A 363 -20.80 -15.15 -33.99
CA TYR A 363 -20.47 -15.91 -32.78
C TYR A 363 -21.63 -15.91 -31.78
N ARG A 364 -22.35 -14.79 -31.63
CA ARG A 364 -23.54 -14.70 -30.76
C ARG A 364 -24.69 -15.56 -31.28
N GLU A 365 -24.93 -15.57 -32.59
CA GLU A 365 -25.96 -16.42 -33.20
C GLU A 365 -25.67 -17.91 -33.03
N TRP A 366 -24.41 -18.30 -33.23
CA TRP A 366 -23.92 -19.64 -32.97
C TRP A 366 -24.00 -20.01 -31.49
N LEU A 367 -23.56 -19.13 -30.58
CA LEU A 367 -23.60 -19.38 -29.14
C LEU A 367 -25.03 -19.64 -28.65
N ALA A 368 -26.00 -18.87 -29.17
CA ALA A 368 -27.40 -19.09 -28.88
C ALA A 368 -27.90 -20.48 -29.34
N HIS A 369 -27.48 -20.94 -30.53
CA HIS A 369 -27.75 -22.29 -31.02
C HIS A 369 -27.02 -23.37 -30.20
N TYR A 370 -25.79 -23.10 -29.79
CA TYR A 370 -24.96 -24.03 -29.03
C TYR A 370 -25.54 -24.30 -27.62
N GLU A 371 -26.04 -23.25 -26.96
CA GLU A 371 -26.68 -23.35 -25.64
C GLU A 371 -28.11 -23.92 -25.73
N HIS A 372 -28.86 -23.50 -26.75
CA HIS A 372 -30.28 -23.86 -26.93
C HIS A 372 -30.55 -24.19 -28.41
N PRO A 373 -30.27 -25.44 -28.86
CA PRO A 373 -30.42 -25.82 -30.25
C PRO A 373 -31.90 -26.10 -30.57
N VAL A 374 -32.64 -25.04 -30.91
CA VAL A 374 -34.04 -25.09 -31.35
C VAL A 374 -34.22 -24.33 -32.65
N CYS A 375 -35.21 -24.75 -33.45
CA CYS A 375 -35.54 -24.12 -34.71
C CYS A 375 -36.02 -22.67 -34.48
N LYS A 376 -35.31 -21.71 -35.10
CA LYS A 376 -35.61 -20.27 -35.06
C LYS A 376 -36.60 -19.79 -36.12
N HIS A 377 -37.20 -20.70 -36.89
CA HIS A 377 -38.23 -20.32 -37.87
C HIS A 377 -39.45 -19.73 -37.16
N VAL A 378 -39.98 -18.64 -37.72
CA VAL A 378 -41.18 -17.97 -37.23
C VAL A 378 -42.20 -18.00 -38.35
N ASP A 379 -43.35 -18.58 -38.08
CA ASP A 379 -44.46 -18.66 -39.03
C ASP A 379 -45.08 -17.27 -39.28
N ASP A 380 -45.93 -17.14 -40.30
CA ASP A 380 -46.64 -15.90 -40.65
C ASP A 380 -47.50 -15.31 -39.49
N GLU A 381 -47.83 -16.13 -38.47
CA GLU A 381 -48.53 -15.72 -37.25
C GLU A 381 -47.59 -15.26 -36.11
N GLY A 382 -46.27 -15.23 -36.33
CA GLY A 382 -45.29 -14.83 -35.32
C GLY A 382 -44.96 -15.93 -34.28
N LYS A 383 -45.38 -17.17 -34.51
CA LYS A 383 -45.07 -18.31 -33.62
C LYS A 383 -43.74 -18.95 -34.02
N ALA A 384 -42.84 -19.11 -33.05
CA ALA A 384 -41.59 -19.83 -33.26
C ALA A 384 -41.84 -21.35 -33.29
N CYS A 385 -41.21 -22.05 -34.23
CA CYS A 385 -41.32 -23.50 -34.37
C CYS A 385 -40.82 -24.23 -33.09
N GLY A 386 -39.63 -23.88 -32.61
CA GLY A 386 -39.08 -24.41 -31.36
C GLY A 386 -38.70 -25.90 -31.39
N GLU A 387 -38.75 -26.56 -32.55
CA GLU A 387 -38.35 -27.97 -32.70
C GLU A 387 -36.86 -28.15 -32.37
N PRO A 388 -36.48 -29.15 -31.56
CA PRO A 388 -35.08 -29.37 -31.20
C PRO A 388 -34.27 -29.80 -32.43
N ILE A 389 -33.13 -29.16 -32.64
CA ILE A 389 -32.23 -29.38 -33.78
C ILE A 389 -30.88 -29.90 -33.31
N MET A 390 -30.08 -30.42 -34.25
CA MET A 390 -28.74 -30.92 -33.96
C MET A 390 -27.81 -29.76 -33.61
N ARG A 391 -27.16 -29.83 -32.45
CA ARG A 391 -26.20 -28.82 -32.01
C ARG A 391 -24.94 -28.87 -32.88
N VAL A 392 -24.55 -27.72 -33.43
CA VAL A 392 -23.27 -27.54 -34.11
C VAL A 392 -22.21 -27.16 -33.08
N THR A 393 -21.19 -28.01 -32.92
CA THR A 393 -20.18 -27.84 -31.87
C THR A 393 -19.06 -26.87 -32.23
N GLN A 394 -18.78 -26.68 -33.51
CA GLN A 394 -17.73 -25.77 -33.98
C GLN A 394 -18.36 -24.46 -34.49
N PRO A 395 -17.92 -23.29 -34.02
CA PRO A 395 -18.43 -22.01 -34.50
C PRO A 395 -18.28 -21.84 -36.01
N ALA A 396 -17.13 -22.23 -36.57
CA ALA A 396 -16.82 -22.04 -37.99
C ALA A 396 -17.71 -22.86 -38.95
N GLU A 397 -18.39 -23.91 -38.45
CA GLU A 397 -19.26 -24.78 -39.24
C GLU A 397 -20.73 -24.34 -39.19
N PHE A 398 -21.06 -23.29 -38.43
CA PHE A 398 -22.44 -22.84 -38.25
C PHE A 398 -22.86 -21.84 -39.32
N GLU A 399 -23.88 -22.20 -40.09
CA GLU A 399 -24.50 -21.33 -41.08
C GLU A 399 -25.90 -20.86 -40.61
N PRO A 400 -26.06 -19.56 -40.31
CA PRO A 400 -27.37 -18.99 -39.97
C PRO A 400 -28.36 -19.18 -41.12
N GLY A 401 -29.59 -19.59 -40.80
CA GLY A 401 -30.64 -19.90 -41.77
C GLY A 401 -30.66 -21.35 -42.24
N GLN A 402 -29.59 -22.12 -42.05
CA GLN A 402 -29.50 -23.53 -42.43
C GLN A 402 -29.37 -24.42 -41.20
N ASP A 403 -28.44 -24.12 -40.30
CA ASP A 403 -28.18 -24.95 -39.12
C ASP A 403 -29.06 -24.61 -37.92
N ASP A 404 -29.72 -23.45 -37.95
CA ASP A 404 -30.68 -22.98 -36.94
C ASP A 404 -32.16 -23.30 -37.29
N ARG A 405 -32.38 -24.16 -38.30
CA ARG A 405 -33.70 -24.60 -38.77
C ARG A 405 -33.84 -26.12 -38.73
N CYS A 406 -35.06 -26.62 -38.49
CA CYS A 406 -35.35 -28.05 -38.61
C CYS A 406 -35.53 -28.45 -40.08
N ASP A 407 -35.51 -29.75 -40.38
CA ASP A 407 -35.59 -30.26 -41.75
C ASP A 407 -36.88 -29.82 -42.50
N GLN A 408 -37.93 -29.44 -41.77
CA GLN A 408 -39.17 -28.88 -42.35
C GLN A 408 -39.01 -27.43 -42.83
N HIS A 409 -38.04 -26.68 -42.27
CA HIS A 409 -37.82 -25.25 -42.51
C HIS A 409 -36.47 -24.94 -43.18
N LYS A 410 -35.62 -25.96 -43.42
CA LYS A 410 -34.45 -25.91 -44.30
C LYS A 410 -34.94 -26.01 -45.75
N ALA A 411 -35.37 -24.89 -46.33
CA ALA A 411 -35.87 -24.82 -47.71
C ALA A 411 -34.87 -24.15 -48.64
#